data_AF-A0A8T5PU16-F1
#
_entry.id   AF-A0A8T5PU16-F1
#
_cell.length_a   1.000
_cell.length_b   1.000
_cell.length_c   1.000
_cell.angle_alpha   90.00
_cell.angle_beta   90.00
_cell.angle_gamma   90.00
#
_symmetry.space_group_name_H-M   'P 1'
#
loop_
_entity.id
_entity.type
_entity.pdbx_description
1 polymer ?
#
loop_
_entity_poly.entity_id
_entity_poly.type
_entity_poly.pdbx_seq_one_letter_code
_entity_poly.pdbx_strand_id
1 'polypeptide(L)'
;MVNVTEGLQFLNEFFINKKFEVEDSTITLDERPSFDVRSEDYHFRVVIAEVVDEVEIYYRDIAIEDHHRQDKHKKPHLQFKLHADGIGNIHIFLPINDAKDYKKYIFSFLDIIGSILVKMDNEKKELQHKFMRMDKFKEIEGMGDNIKKIVCESYKQGKLKLLTVDRETRVIDGEYLKRIKGIPQIEPFFEKL
;
A
#
# COMPACT_ATOMS: atom_id res chain seq x y z
N MET A 1 16.37 -11.17 31.79
CA MET A 1 15.00 -10.90 31.30
C MET A 1 15.10 -10.71 29.80
N VAL A 2 14.46 -11.57 29.01
CA VAL A 2 14.39 -11.37 27.56
C VAL A 2 13.36 -10.26 27.35
N ASN A 3 13.80 -9.08 26.92
CA ASN A 3 12.88 -8.08 26.37
C ASN A 3 12.23 -8.75 25.16
N VAL A 4 10.98 -9.16 25.30
CA VAL A 4 10.18 -9.59 24.16
C VAL A 4 9.91 -8.32 23.37
N THR A 5 10.72 -8.07 22.35
CA THR A 5 10.43 -7.04 21.36
C THR A 5 9.07 -7.40 20.78
N GLU A 6 8.04 -6.60 21.08
CA GLU A 6 6.72 -6.75 20.43
C GLU A 6 6.96 -6.78 18.93
N GLY A 7 6.62 -7.90 18.29
CA GLY A 7 6.76 -8.06 16.85
C GLY A 7 5.97 -6.97 16.13
N LEU A 8 6.54 -6.42 15.06
CA LEU A 8 5.85 -5.52 14.16
C LEU A 8 4.88 -6.36 13.34
N GLN A 9 3.68 -6.55 13.88
CA GLN A 9 2.59 -7.32 13.30
C GLN A 9 1.31 -6.50 13.42
N PHE A 10 0.67 -6.23 12.28
CA PHE A 10 -0.45 -5.29 12.19
C PHE A 10 -1.71 -5.92 11.59
N LEU A 11 -1.62 -7.06 10.91
CA LEU A 11 -2.76 -7.65 10.20
C LEU A 11 -3.92 -7.93 11.14
N ASN A 12 -3.67 -8.62 12.25
CA ASN A 12 -4.72 -8.97 13.22
C ASN A 12 -5.18 -7.78 14.06
N GLU A 13 -4.40 -6.69 14.09
CA GLU A 13 -4.76 -5.44 14.74
C GLU A 13 -5.80 -4.67 13.90
N PHE A 14 -5.64 -4.62 12.57
CA PHE A 14 -6.50 -3.81 11.69
C PHE A 14 -7.62 -4.62 11.01
N PHE A 15 -7.47 -5.94 10.87
CA PHE A 15 -8.41 -6.77 10.13
C PHE A 15 -8.98 -7.91 10.98
N ILE A 16 -10.22 -8.27 10.69
CA ILE A 16 -10.95 -9.38 11.31
C ILE A 16 -10.60 -10.69 10.59
N ASN A 17 -10.50 -10.65 9.27
CA ASN A 17 -10.22 -11.79 8.40
C ASN A 17 -9.08 -11.46 7.43
N LYS A 18 -8.36 -12.50 6.97
CA LYS A 18 -7.32 -12.36 5.93
C LYS A 18 -7.88 -12.33 4.51
N LYS A 19 -9.11 -12.82 4.32
CA LYS A 19 -9.79 -12.89 3.03
C LYS A 19 -11.21 -12.36 3.17
N PHE A 20 -11.65 -11.61 2.17
CA PHE A 20 -13.04 -11.26 1.93
C PHE A 20 -13.38 -11.65 0.50
N GLU A 21 -14.54 -12.27 0.31
CA GLU A 21 -14.99 -12.77 -0.98
C GLU A 21 -16.51 -12.66 -1.04
N VAL A 22 -16.99 -11.95 -2.05
CA VAL A 22 -18.37 -11.83 -2.48
C VAL A 22 -18.40 -11.95 -4.00
N GLU A 23 -19.59 -12.08 -4.60
CA GLU A 23 -19.79 -12.40 -6.03
C GLU A 23 -18.88 -11.59 -6.97
N ASP A 24 -18.76 -10.29 -6.75
CA ASP A 24 -18.03 -9.38 -7.64
C ASP A 24 -16.74 -8.81 -7.05
N SER A 25 -16.28 -9.30 -5.90
CA SER A 25 -15.11 -8.71 -5.22
C SER A 25 -14.35 -9.67 -4.34
N THR A 26 -13.02 -9.65 -4.46
CA THR A 26 -12.11 -10.38 -3.59
C THR A 26 -11.05 -9.46 -3.01
N ILE A 27 -10.75 -9.66 -1.73
CA ILE A 27 -9.65 -9.00 -1.03
C ILE A 27 -8.86 -10.06 -0.28
N THR A 28 -7.55 -10.09 -0.48
CA THR A 28 -6.65 -10.98 0.27
C THR A 28 -5.51 -10.20 0.89
N LEU A 29 -5.22 -10.52 2.16
CA LEU A 29 -4.18 -9.92 2.97
C LEU A 29 -3.11 -10.96 3.29
N ASP A 30 -1.85 -10.59 3.10
CA ASP A 30 -0.70 -11.34 3.57
C ASP A 30 0.21 -10.43 4.39
N GLU A 31 0.65 -10.91 5.54
CA GLU A 31 1.66 -10.23 6.36
C GLU A 31 2.71 -11.24 6.81
N ARG A 32 3.97 -10.91 6.50
CA ARG A 32 5.13 -11.49 7.16
C ARG A 32 5.62 -10.46 8.18
N PRO A 33 5.38 -10.67 9.48
CA PRO A 33 5.82 -9.74 10.49
C PRO A 33 7.35 -9.75 10.59
N SER A 34 7.91 -8.65 11.08
CA SER A 34 9.31 -8.57 11.46
C SER A 34 9.42 -8.28 12.96
N PHE A 35 10.35 -8.94 13.62
CA PHE A 35 10.64 -8.73 15.04
C PHE A 35 11.82 -7.78 15.28
N ASP A 36 12.48 -7.33 14.19
CA ASP A 36 13.59 -6.37 14.22
C ASP A 36 13.61 -5.60 12.89
N VAL A 37 13.49 -4.27 12.94
CA VAL A 37 13.60 -3.39 11.75
C VAL A 37 14.91 -3.63 10.98
N ARG A 38 15.94 -4.14 11.64
CA ARG A 38 17.23 -4.47 11.03
C ARG A 38 17.24 -5.81 10.30
N SER A 39 16.23 -6.66 10.48
CA SER A 39 16.15 -7.95 9.81
C SER A 39 15.76 -7.81 8.33
N GLU A 40 15.14 -6.69 7.97
CA GLU A 40 14.70 -6.39 6.59
C GLU A 40 13.79 -7.50 6.00
N ASP A 41 12.93 -8.10 6.84
CA ASP A 41 12.06 -9.23 6.46
C ASP A 41 10.56 -8.89 6.45
N TYR A 42 10.19 -7.65 6.73
CA TYR A 42 8.79 -7.29 6.84
C TYR A 42 8.13 -7.21 5.47
N HIS A 43 6.89 -7.70 5.41
CA HIS A 43 6.05 -7.62 4.24
C HIS A 43 4.60 -7.50 4.67
N PHE A 44 3.88 -6.56 4.07
CA PHE A 44 2.43 -6.52 4.11
C PHE A 44 1.91 -6.31 2.69
N ARG A 45 1.05 -7.20 2.21
CA ARG A 45 0.45 -7.15 0.88
C ARG A 45 -1.07 -7.23 0.94
N VAL A 46 -1.70 -6.45 0.08
CA VAL A 46 -3.13 -6.38 -0.12
C VAL A 46 -3.40 -6.55 -1.62
N VAL A 47 -4.11 -7.62 -1.96
CA VAL A 47 -4.60 -7.83 -3.33
C VAL A 47 -6.09 -7.60 -3.33
N ILE A 48 -6.56 -6.77 -4.26
CA ILE A 48 -7.96 -6.42 -4.46
C ILE A 48 -8.30 -6.72 -5.91
N ALA A 49 -9.37 -7.48 -6.14
CA ALA A 49 -9.94 -7.67 -7.46
C ALA A 49 -11.45 -7.38 -7.41
N GLU A 50 -11.92 -6.45 -8.23
CA GLU A 50 -13.33 -6.04 -8.34
C GLU A 50 -13.82 -6.24 -9.77
N VAL A 51 -14.96 -6.88 -9.95
CA VAL A 51 -15.63 -6.99 -11.26
C VAL A 51 -16.43 -5.71 -11.47
N VAL A 52 -16.16 -4.98 -12.56
CA VAL A 52 -16.76 -3.67 -12.85
C VAL A 52 -17.85 -3.80 -13.91
N ASP A 53 -17.64 -4.69 -14.87
CA ASP A 53 -18.63 -5.19 -15.81
C ASP A 53 -18.32 -6.67 -16.14
N GLU A 54 -19.11 -7.31 -17.01
CA GLU A 54 -18.97 -8.75 -17.33
C GLU A 54 -17.59 -9.15 -17.89
N VAL A 55 -16.72 -8.20 -18.26
CA VAL A 55 -15.42 -8.43 -18.89
C VAL A 55 -14.25 -7.69 -18.25
N GLU A 56 -14.49 -6.65 -17.46
CA GLU A 56 -13.47 -5.80 -16.86
C GLU A 56 -13.33 -6.07 -15.36
N ILE A 57 -12.12 -6.47 -14.96
CA ILE A 57 -11.74 -6.69 -13.56
C ILE A 57 -10.70 -5.64 -13.17
N TYR A 58 -11.00 -4.85 -12.15
CA TYR A 58 -10.05 -3.96 -11.53
C TYR A 58 -9.18 -4.73 -10.54
N TYR A 59 -7.95 -5.02 -10.95
CA TYR A 59 -6.95 -5.67 -10.11
C TYR A 59 -5.95 -4.66 -9.52
N ARG A 60 -5.69 -4.75 -8.22
CA ARG A 60 -4.65 -4.01 -7.48
C ARG A 60 -3.83 -4.99 -6.65
N ASP A 61 -2.51 -4.91 -6.73
CA ASP A 61 -1.57 -5.58 -5.80
C ASP A 61 -0.70 -4.51 -5.14
N ILE A 62 -0.95 -4.26 -3.87
CA ILE A 62 -0.39 -3.15 -3.10
C ILE A 62 0.41 -3.75 -1.96
N ALA A 63 1.68 -3.35 -1.82
CA ALA A 63 2.53 -3.85 -0.76
C ALA A 63 3.38 -2.75 -0.10
N ILE A 64 3.70 -2.96 1.16
CA ILE A 64 4.79 -2.29 1.85
C ILE A 64 5.73 -3.35 2.41
N GLU A 65 6.99 -3.29 2.00
CA GLU A 65 7.95 -4.35 2.33
C GLU A 65 9.37 -3.83 2.42
N ASP A 66 10.19 -4.54 3.18
CA ASP A 66 11.63 -4.33 3.15
C ASP A 66 12.18 -4.79 1.79
N HIS A 67 13.09 -3.99 1.23
CA HIS A 67 13.65 -4.32 -0.08
C HIS A 67 14.73 -5.40 0.03
N HIS A 68 14.34 -6.65 -0.21
CA HIS A 68 15.27 -7.77 -0.35
C HIS A 68 16.16 -7.63 -1.61
N ARG A 69 17.28 -6.90 -1.51
CA ARG A 69 18.44 -7.15 -2.38
C ARG A 69 19.64 -7.49 -1.52
N GLN A 70 20.37 -8.52 -1.96
CA GLN A 70 21.53 -9.13 -1.31
C GLN A 70 22.69 -8.15 -1.01
N ASP A 71 22.68 -6.96 -1.60
CA ASP A 71 23.59 -5.88 -1.25
C ASP A 71 22.95 -4.98 -0.19
N LYS A 72 23.54 -4.96 1.00
CA LYS A 72 23.22 -4.01 2.08
C LYS A 72 23.09 -2.62 1.50
N HIS A 73 21.87 -2.09 1.43
CA HIS A 73 21.65 -0.70 1.05
C HIS A 73 22.43 0.20 2.00
N LYS A 74 22.91 1.35 1.51
CA LYS A 74 23.61 2.31 2.37
C LYS A 74 22.73 2.83 3.52
N LYS A 75 21.40 2.67 3.44
CA LYS A 75 20.42 3.10 4.43
C LYS A 75 19.21 2.14 4.47
N PRO A 76 18.68 1.83 5.66
CA PRO A 76 17.45 1.06 5.81
C PRO A 76 16.26 1.82 5.22
N HIS A 77 15.33 1.08 4.57
CA HIS A 77 14.16 1.67 3.92
C HIS A 77 13.09 0.62 3.68
N LEU A 78 11.83 1.09 3.64
CA LEU A 78 10.70 0.33 3.11
C LEU A 78 10.50 0.71 1.65
N GLN A 79 9.91 -0.21 0.89
CA GLN A 79 9.36 0.07 -0.42
C GLN A 79 7.86 -0.03 -0.36
N PHE A 80 7.20 1.06 -0.75
CA PHE A 80 5.81 1.02 -1.15
C PHE A 80 5.74 0.58 -2.62
N LYS A 81 4.95 -0.44 -2.90
CA LYS A 81 4.75 -1.02 -4.22
C LYS A 81 3.26 -1.02 -4.55
N LEU A 82 2.96 -0.62 -5.78
CA LEU A 82 1.60 -0.62 -6.32
C LEU A 82 1.66 -1.18 -7.73
N HIS A 83 1.04 -2.33 -7.95
CA HIS A 83 0.72 -2.85 -9.27
C HIS A 83 -0.77 -2.65 -9.54
N ALA A 84 -1.07 -2.12 -10.71
CA ALA A 84 -2.43 -2.00 -11.23
C ALA A 84 -2.47 -2.49 -12.67
N ASP A 85 -3.42 -3.36 -12.98
CA ASP A 85 -3.59 -3.89 -14.33
C ASP A 85 -3.88 -2.77 -15.34
N GLY A 86 -3.34 -2.90 -16.56
CA GLY A 86 -3.42 -1.85 -17.58
C GLY A 86 -2.48 -0.65 -17.37
N ILE A 87 -1.84 -0.52 -16.19
CA ILE A 87 -0.92 0.59 -15.88
C ILE A 87 0.50 0.08 -15.69
N GLY A 88 0.71 -0.87 -14.77
CA GLY A 88 2.02 -1.41 -14.39
C GLY A 88 2.37 -1.18 -12.92
N ASN A 89 3.67 -1.16 -12.59
CA ASN A 89 4.18 -1.17 -11.22
C ASN A 89 4.85 0.15 -10.85
N ILE A 90 4.45 0.74 -9.73
CA ILE A 90 5.03 1.94 -9.14
C ILE A 90 5.74 1.54 -7.85
N HIS A 91 7.01 1.88 -7.74
CA HIS A 91 7.82 1.65 -6.54
C HIS A 91 8.27 2.97 -5.94
N ILE A 92 8.06 3.15 -4.64
CA ILE A 92 8.40 4.37 -3.91
C ILE A 92 9.29 3.99 -2.74
N PHE A 93 10.43 4.66 -2.68
CA PHE A 93 11.41 4.52 -1.61
C PHE A 93 10.96 5.30 -0.37
N LEU A 94 10.86 4.63 0.77
CA LEU A 94 10.48 5.22 2.06
C LEU A 94 11.68 5.17 3.02
N PRO A 95 12.41 6.29 3.21
CA PRO A 95 13.60 6.32 4.05
C PRO A 95 13.27 6.07 5.51
N ILE A 96 13.91 5.08 6.16
CA ILE A 96 13.72 4.83 7.59
C ILE A 96 14.94 5.32 8.36
N ASN A 97 14.73 6.20 9.33
CA ASN A 97 15.79 6.61 10.26
C ASN A 97 15.70 5.89 11.60
N ASP A 98 14.49 5.52 12.03
CA ASP A 98 14.22 4.88 13.32
C ASP A 98 12.92 4.05 13.30
N ALA A 99 12.61 3.41 14.42
CA ALA A 99 11.38 2.62 14.58
C ALA A 99 10.09 3.47 14.50
N LYS A 100 10.17 4.78 14.74
CA LYS A 100 9.02 5.68 14.63
C LYS A 100 8.70 5.93 13.16
N ASP A 101 9.70 6.20 12.32
CA ASP A 101 9.54 6.31 10.88
C ASP A 101 8.99 5.02 10.28
N TYR A 102 9.50 3.88 10.75
CA TYR A 102 9.01 2.56 10.36
C TYR A 102 7.49 2.42 10.61
N LYS A 103 7.07 2.55 11.87
CA LYS A 103 5.64 2.44 12.24
C LYS A 103 4.78 3.47 11.53
N LYS A 104 5.28 4.70 11.38
CA LYS A 104 4.62 5.78 10.64
C LYS A 104 4.30 5.33 9.22
N TYR A 105 5.24 4.73 8.49
CA TYR A 105 4.98 4.29 7.11
C TYR A 105 4.02 3.11 7.03
N ILE A 106 4.10 2.15 7.96
CA ILE A 106 3.14 1.04 7.99
C ILE A 106 1.73 1.56 8.27
N PHE A 107 1.54 2.44 9.26
CA PHE A 107 0.24 3.06 9.51
C PHE A 107 -0.24 3.93 8.36
N SER A 108 0.67 4.63 7.67
CA SER A 108 0.31 5.39 6.47
C SER A 108 -0.19 4.48 5.36
N PHE A 109 0.45 3.32 5.18
CA PHE A 109 0.00 2.30 4.24
C PHE A 109 -1.38 1.77 4.61
N LEU A 110 -1.57 1.39 5.87
CA LEU A 110 -2.85 0.87 6.38
C LEU A 110 -3.98 1.91 6.24
N ASP A 111 -3.74 3.18 6.53
CA ASP A 111 -4.74 4.26 6.35
C ASP A 111 -5.17 4.40 4.88
N ILE A 112 -4.24 4.28 3.94
CA ILE A 112 -4.56 4.30 2.51
C ILE A 112 -5.39 3.07 2.12
N ILE A 113 -5.01 1.87 2.57
CA ILE A 113 -5.80 0.65 2.34
C ILE A 113 -7.20 0.78 2.95
N GLY A 114 -7.31 1.26 4.19
CA GLY A 114 -8.58 1.49 4.86
C GLY A 114 -9.47 2.45 4.08
N SER A 115 -8.91 3.54 3.57
CA SER A 115 -9.62 4.50 2.72
C SER A 115 -10.11 3.87 1.41
N ILE A 116 -9.30 3.02 0.76
CA ILE A 116 -9.70 2.28 -0.44
C ILE A 116 -10.87 1.36 -0.12
N LEU A 117 -10.75 0.54 0.93
CA LEU A 117 -11.78 -0.42 1.30
C LEU A 117 -13.08 0.25 1.74
N VAL A 118 -13.02 1.38 2.44
CA VAL A 118 -14.21 2.18 2.80
C VAL A 118 -14.89 2.75 1.56
N LYS A 119 -14.13 3.21 0.55
CA LYS A 119 -14.69 3.68 -0.72
C LYS A 119 -15.32 2.54 -1.52
N MET A 120 -14.74 1.35 -1.50
CA MET A 120 -15.31 0.13 -2.12
C MET A 120 -16.59 -0.33 -1.42
N ASP A 121 -16.65 -0.16 -0.10
CA ASP A 121 -17.77 -0.58 0.76
C ASP A 121 -18.98 0.35 0.66
N ASN A 122 -19.42 0.61 -0.59
CA ASN A 122 -20.66 1.29 -0.94
C ASN A 122 -21.78 0.92 0.05
N GLU A 123 -22.74 1.83 0.25
CA GLU A 123 -23.92 1.87 1.14
C GLU A 123 -24.29 0.65 2.04
N LYS A 124 -24.07 -0.59 1.61
CA LYS A 124 -24.20 -1.87 2.32
C LYS A 124 -23.28 -2.04 3.55
N LYS A 125 -22.11 -1.38 3.59
CA LYS A 125 -21.16 -1.38 4.73
C LYS A 125 -20.65 -2.76 5.19
N GLU A 126 -20.57 -3.74 4.32
CA GLU A 126 -20.19 -5.11 4.70
C GLU A 126 -18.70 -5.25 5.04
N LEU A 127 -17.80 -4.60 4.30
CA LEU A 127 -16.36 -4.64 4.56
C LEU A 127 -16.03 -4.04 5.92
N GLN A 128 -16.61 -2.87 6.21
CA GLN A 128 -16.40 -2.16 7.47
C GLN A 128 -16.86 -2.96 8.69
N HIS A 129 -17.87 -3.83 8.54
CA HIS A 129 -18.42 -4.62 9.65
C HIS A 129 -17.85 -6.04 9.75
N LYS A 130 -17.52 -6.68 8.63
CA LYS A 130 -17.11 -8.11 8.59
C LYS A 130 -15.61 -8.31 8.39
N PHE A 131 -14.91 -7.31 7.86
CA PHE A 131 -13.52 -7.47 7.42
C PHE A 131 -12.55 -6.54 8.15
N MET A 132 -12.96 -5.31 8.43
CA MET A 132 -12.11 -4.27 9.02
C MET A 132 -12.42 -4.02 10.50
N ARG A 133 -11.39 -3.71 11.29
CA ARG A 133 -11.54 -3.18 12.66
C ARG A 133 -11.57 -1.67 12.61
N MET A 134 -12.75 -1.11 12.40
CA MET A 134 -12.91 0.33 12.13
C MET A 134 -12.46 1.25 13.27
N ASP A 135 -12.51 0.77 14.51
CA ASP A 135 -11.92 1.46 15.66
C ASP A 135 -10.42 1.68 15.46
N LYS A 136 -9.69 0.68 14.95
CA LYS A 136 -8.26 0.77 14.67
C LYS A 136 -7.92 1.65 13.48
N PHE A 137 -8.70 1.60 12.40
CA PHE A 137 -8.52 2.53 11.29
C PHE A 137 -8.74 3.99 11.68
N LYS A 138 -9.68 4.29 12.58
CA LYS A 138 -9.89 5.64 13.10
C LYS A 138 -8.70 6.18 13.91
N GLU A 139 -7.93 5.32 14.57
CA GLU A 139 -6.74 5.73 15.33
C GLU A 139 -5.61 6.26 14.42
N ILE A 140 -5.61 5.89 13.13
CA ILE A 140 -4.57 6.24 12.16
C ILE A 140 -5.08 7.12 11.01
N GLU A 141 -6.31 7.64 11.11
CA GLU A 141 -6.94 8.43 10.06
C GLU A 141 -6.06 9.63 9.64
N GLY A 142 -5.82 9.76 8.34
CA GLY A 142 -5.00 10.82 7.76
C GLY A 142 -3.48 10.55 7.78
N MET A 143 -3.02 9.44 8.38
CA MET A 143 -1.61 9.07 8.32
C MET A 143 -1.11 8.79 6.90
N GLY A 144 -1.99 8.38 5.98
CA GLY A 144 -1.69 8.13 4.57
C GLY A 144 -1.00 9.30 3.87
N ASP A 145 -1.20 10.51 4.39
CA ASP A 145 -0.56 11.73 3.92
C ASP A 145 0.97 11.68 3.93
N ASN A 146 1.60 10.89 4.80
CA ASN A 146 3.05 10.75 4.84
C ASN A 146 3.59 10.09 3.56
N ILE A 147 2.94 9.01 3.09
CA ILE A 147 3.33 8.35 1.83
C ILE A 147 2.95 9.24 0.65
N LYS A 148 1.74 9.81 0.63
CA LYS A 148 1.28 10.72 -0.45
C LYS A 148 2.22 11.92 -0.63
N LYS A 149 2.76 12.47 0.47
CA LYS A 149 3.76 13.54 0.42
C LYS A 149 5.06 13.07 -0.25
N ILE A 150 5.56 11.88 0.08
CA ILE A 150 6.76 11.32 -0.55
C ILE A 150 6.52 11.02 -2.04
N VAL A 151 5.34 10.55 -2.41
CA VAL A 151 4.94 10.39 -3.83
C VAL A 151 5.02 11.74 -4.54
N CYS A 152 4.43 12.77 -3.95
CA CYS A 152 4.42 14.13 -4.49
C CYS A 152 5.84 14.71 -4.66
N GLU A 153 6.69 14.56 -3.65
CA GLU A 153 8.09 14.99 -3.69
C GLU A 153 8.90 14.21 -4.74
N SER A 154 8.69 12.90 -4.83
CA SER A 154 9.35 12.04 -5.83
C SER A 154 8.97 12.44 -7.25
N TYR A 155 7.70 12.78 -7.48
CA TYR A 155 7.24 13.30 -8.76
C TYR A 155 7.89 14.66 -9.09
N LYS A 156 7.85 15.63 -8.17
CA LYS A 156 8.46 16.96 -8.36
C LYS A 156 9.96 16.91 -8.66
N GLN A 157 10.65 15.87 -8.17
CA GLN A 157 12.08 15.64 -8.41
C GLN A 157 12.38 14.81 -9.67
N GLY A 158 11.36 14.38 -10.44
CA GLY A 158 11.54 13.52 -11.61
C GLY A 158 12.04 12.10 -11.26
N LYS A 159 11.77 11.63 -10.04
CA LYS A 159 12.23 10.34 -9.52
C LYS A 159 11.14 9.27 -9.46
N LEU A 160 9.89 9.64 -9.66
CA LEU A 160 8.78 8.70 -9.67
C LEU A 160 8.81 7.90 -10.98
N LYS A 161 8.95 6.58 -10.87
CA LYS A 161 9.08 5.67 -12.02
C LYS A 161 7.95 4.66 -12.03
N LEU A 162 7.49 4.34 -13.23
CA LEU A 162 6.56 3.27 -13.53
C LEU A 162 7.30 2.20 -14.34
N LEU A 163 7.15 0.93 -13.95
CA LEU A 163 7.45 -0.20 -14.81
C LEU A 163 6.18 -0.59 -15.54
N THR A 164 6.11 -0.33 -16.85
CA THR A 164 4.94 -0.61 -17.67
C THR A 164 4.69 -2.11 -17.82
N VAL A 165 3.51 -2.46 -18.34
CA VAL A 165 3.15 -3.85 -18.68
C VAL A 165 4.18 -4.50 -19.62
N ASP A 166 4.74 -3.72 -20.56
CA ASP A 166 5.79 -4.15 -21.49
C ASP A 166 7.19 -4.24 -20.85
N ARG A 167 7.29 -4.11 -19.52
CA ARG A 167 8.52 -4.12 -18.72
C ARG A 167 9.49 -2.98 -19.01
N GLU A 168 8.99 -1.86 -19.55
CA GLU A 168 9.79 -0.65 -19.71
C GLU A 168 9.71 0.22 -18.45
N THR A 169 10.85 0.73 -18.00
CA THR A 169 10.87 1.72 -16.92
C THR A 169 10.74 3.12 -17.49
N ARG A 170 9.64 3.82 -17.15
CA ARG A 170 9.36 5.19 -17.58
C ARG A 170 9.29 6.12 -16.37
N VAL A 171 9.83 7.34 -16.51
CA VAL A 171 9.62 8.40 -15.52
C VAL A 171 8.21 8.93 -15.72
N ILE A 172 7.47 9.10 -14.62
CA ILE A 172 6.14 9.70 -14.67
C ILE A 172 6.30 11.21 -14.83
N ASP A 173 6.05 11.71 -16.04
CA ASP A 173 6.01 13.14 -16.35
C ASP A 173 4.59 13.72 -16.20
N GLY A 174 4.44 15.02 -16.48
CA GLY A 174 3.16 15.72 -16.32
C GLY A 174 2.06 15.30 -17.30
N GLU A 175 2.41 14.89 -18.52
CA GLU A 175 1.41 14.38 -19.48
C GLU A 175 0.92 13.00 -19.06
N TYR A 176 1.85 12.12 -18.69
CA TYR A 176 1.51 10.77 -18.26
C TYR A 176 0.75 10.79 -16.94
N LEU A 177 1.15 11.62 -15.97
CA LEU A 177 0.42 11.79 -14.72
C LEU A 177 -1.03 12.20 -14.94
N LYS A 178 -1.29 13.16 -15.85
CA LYS A 178 -2.67 13.58 -16.20
C LYS A 178 -3.52 12.42 -16.72
N ARG A 179 -2.92 11.47 -17.44
CA ARG A 179 -3.61 10.30 -17.99
C ARG A 179 -3.97 9.29 -16.91
N ILE A 180 -3.09 9.09 -15.93
CA ILE A 180 -3.23 7.98 -14.99
C ILE A 180 -3.88 8.40 -13.66
N LYS A 181 -3.76 9.67 -13.24
CA LYS A 181 -4.15 10.08 -11.87
C LYS A 181 -5.65 9.98 -11.58
N GLY A 182 -6.49 9.94 -12.61
CA GLY A 182 -7.93 9.74 -12.47
C GLY A 182 -8.35 8.26 -12.57
N ILE A 183 -7.42 7.33 -12.74
CA ILE A 183 -7.75 5.89 -12.79
C ILE A 183 -8.02 5.42 -11.36
N PRO A 184 -9.22 4.87 -11.05
CA PRO A 184 -9.59 4.48 -9.68
C PRO A 184 -8.60 3.53 -9.02
N GLN A 185 -7.88 2.73 -9.79
CA GLN A 185 -6.89 1.78 -9.26
C GLN A 185 -5.73 2.45 -8.51
N ILE A 186 -5.34 3.67 -8.93
CA ILE A 186 -4.16 4.36 -8.42
C ILE A 186 -4.45 5.77 -7.88
N GLU A 187 -5.59 6.36 -8.22
CA GLU A 187 -6.02 7.70 -7.78
C GLU A 187 -5.74 7.96 -6.28
N PRO A 188 -6.04 7.06 -5.33
CA PRO A 188 -5.80 7.29 -3.90
C PRO A 188 -4.36 7.67 -3.54
N PHE A 189 -3.38 7.28 -4.36
CA PHE A 189 -1.96 7.56 -4.15
C PHE A 189 -1.51 8.91 -4.75
N PHE A 190 -2.33 9.49 -5.62
CA PHE A 190 -2.04 10.70 -6.40
C PHE A 190 -2.92 11.90 -6.01
N GLU A 191 -3.77 11.81 -4.99
CA GLU A 191 -4.69 12.88 -4.57
C GLU A 191 -3.99 14.22 -4.23
N LYS A 192 -2.69 14.21 -3.91
CA LYS A 192 -1.88 15.43 -3.62
C LYS A 192 -1.10 15.96 -4.84
N LEU A 193 -1.40 15.51 -6.05
CA LEU A 193 -0.66 15.79 -7.29
C LEU A 193 -1.45 16.49 -8.41
#